data_AF-A0A224ABC2-F1
#
_entry.id   AF-A0A224ABC2-F1
#
_cell.length_a   1.000
_cell.length_b   1.000
_cell.length_c   1.000
_cell.angle_alpha   90.00
_cell.angle_beta   90.00
_cell.angle_gamma   90.00
#
_symmetry.space_group_name_H-M   'P 1'
#
loop_
_entity.id
_entity.type
_entity.pdbx_description
1 polymer ?
#
loop_
_entity_poly.entity_id
_entity_poly.type
_entity_poly.pdbx_seq_one_letter_code
_entity_poly.pdbx_strand_id
1 'polypeptide(L)'
;MTILILLFSLFMFLVRLFLATKVRYLSALLLLESMVLVSLVFVLFILSMTASSLNLFILLLALAVCEAGLALSLLMSVIKISSSNLIHLYNSSV
;
A
#
# COMPACT_ATOMS: atom_id res chain seq x y z
N MET A 1 7.95 8.84 -23.31
CA MET A 1 8.35 9.94 -22.39
C MET A 1 7.13 10.59 -21.73
N THR A 2 6.10 10.98 -22.48
CA THR A 2 4.84 11.53 -21.93
C THR A 2 4.15 10.62 -20.90
N ILE A 3 4.10 9.31 -21.17
CA ILE A 3 3.53 8.31 -20.24
C ILE A 3 4.24 8.34 -18.86
N LEU A 4 5.57 8.40 -18.83
CA LEU A 4 6.36 8.41 -17.58
C LEU A 4 6.06 9.65 -16.74
N ILE A 5 5.88 10.80 -17.38
CA ILE A 5 5.51 12.05 -16.73
C ILE A 5 4.10 11.96 -16.14
N LEU A 6 3.17 11.32 -16.85
CA LEU A 6 1.80 11.11 -16.38
C LEU A 6 1.78 10.16 -15.17
N LEU A 7 2.51 9.05 -15.22
CA LEU A 7 2.66 8.14 -14.07
C LEU A 7 3.27 8.84 -12.86
N PHE A 8 4.30 9.66 -13.07
CA PHE A 8 4.95 10.41 -11.98
C PHE A 8 3.99 11.43 -11.35
N SER A 9 3.22 12.16 -12.17
CA SER A 9 2.18 13.07 -11.69
C SER A 9 1.11 12.34 -10.87
N LEU A 10 0.66 11.17 -11.35
CA LEU A 10 -0.31 10.33 -10.66
C LEU A 10 0.24 9.79 -9.33
N PHE A 11 1.52 9.38 -9.29
CA PHE A 11 2.19 8.97 -8.06
C PHE A 11 2.22 10.11 -7.04
N MET A 12 2.60 11.32 -7.46
CA MET A 12 2.59 12.50 -6.58
C MET A 12 1.18 12.85 -6.09
N PHE A 13 0.15 12.66 -6.92
CA PHE A 13 -1.23 12.85 -6.50
C PHE A 13 -1.65 11.83 -5.43
N LEU A 14 -1.31 10.55 -5.61
CA LEU A 14 -1.57 9.50 -4.64
C LEU A 14 -0.89 9.77 -3.29
N VAL A 15 0.38 10.21 -3.30
CA VAL A 15 1.11 10.61 -2.08
C VAL A 15 0.34 11.67 -1.30
N ARG A 16 -0.17 12.71 -1.99
CA ARG A 16 -0.99 13.74 -1.34
C ARG A 16 -2.27 13.17 -0.76
N LEU A 17 -2.93 12.25 -1.46
CA LEU A 17 -4.17 11.63 -1.00
C LEU A 17 -3.93 10.77 0.24
N PHE A 18 -2.83 10.00 0.26
CA PHE A 18 -2.41 9.20 1.41
C PHE A 18 -2.13 10.07 2.64
N LEU A 19 -1.44 11.20 2.48
CA LEU A 19 -1.22 12.15 3.60
C LEU A 19 -2.53 12.79 4.09
N ALA A 20 -3.53 12.94 3.23
CA ALA A 20 -4.84 13.48 3.59
C ALA A 20 -5.73 12.47 4.33
N THR A 21 -5.52 11.16 4.15
CA THR A 21 -6.28 10.12 4.85
C THR A 21 -5.79 9.93 6.29
N LYS A 22 -6.58 10.37 7.29
CA LYS A 22 -6.20 10.30 8.71
C LYS A 22 -6.96 9.29 9.58
N VAL A 23 -8.11 8.79 9.15
CA VAL A 23 -9.07 8.12 10.07
C VAL A 23 -9.35 6.66 9.71
N ARG A 24 -9.22 6.27 8.44
CA ARG A 24 -9.62 4.94 7.98
C ARG A 24 -8.39 4.13 7.57
N TYR A 25 -7.92 3.25 8.45
CA TYR A 25 -6.76 2.38 8.21
C TYR A 25 -6.89 1.57 6.92
N LEU A 26 -8.08 1.03 6.64
CA LEU A 26 -8.33 0.25 5.42
C LEU A 26 -8.22 1.10 4.15
N SER A 27 -8.67 2.37 4.21
CA SER A 27 -8.51 3.32 3.09
C SER A 27 -7.06 3.74 2.89
N ALA A 28 -6.29 3.92 3.97
CA ALA A 28 -4.85 4.18 3.89
C ALA A 28 -4.09 2.99 3.28
N LEU A 29 -4.48 1.76 3.61
CA LEU A 29 -3.87 0.54 3.09
C LEU A 29 -4.14 0.36 1.58
N LEU A 30 -5.38 0.63 1.14
CA LEU A 30 -5.74 0.67 -0.29
C LEU A 30 -4.95 1.73 -1.09
N LEU A 31 -4.73 2.90 -0.48
CA LEU A 31 -3.92 3.94 -1.12
C LEU A 31 -2.45 3.54 -1.23
N LEU A 32 -1.91 2.87 -0.21
CA LEU A 32 -0.55 2.34 -0.25
C LEU A 32 -0.40 1.29 -1.36
N GLU A 33 -1.35 0.36 -1.48
CA GLU A 33 -1.36 -0.64 -2.55
C GLU A 33 -1.40 0.01 -3.94
N SER A 34 -2.23 1.05 -4.11
CA SER A 34 -2.29 1.79 -5.37
C SER A 34 -0.97 2.51 -5.69
N MET A 35 -0.24 3.01 -4.69
CA MET A 35 1.09 3.58 -4.90
C MET A 35 2.12 2.53 -5.30
N VAL A 36 2.10 1.36 -4.66
CA VAL A 36 2.99 0.24 -4.99
C VAL A 36 2.73 -0.24 -6.41
N LEU A 37 1.47 -0.39 -6.84
CA LEU A 37 1.12 -0.75 -8.21
C LEU A 37 1.64 0.28 -9.23
N VAL A 38 1.44 1.58 -8.99
CA VAL A 38 1.93 2.63 -9.89
C VAL A 38 3.45 2.61 -9.97
N SER A 39 4.14 2.36 -8.85
CA SER A 39 5.60 2.22 -8.83
C SER A 39 6.08 1.00 -9.62
N LEU A 40 5.37 -0.13 -9.56
CA LEU A 40 5.67 -1.33 -10.34
C LEU A 40 5.49 -1.10 -11.85
N VAL A 41 4.41 -0.42 -12.26
CA VAL A 41 4.21 -0.06 -13.68
C VAL A 41 5.31 0.91 -14.15
N PHE A 42 5.73 1.83 -13.29
CA PHE A 42 6.84 2.75 -13.58
C PHE A 42 8.16 2.00 -13.78
N VAL A 43 8.49 1.05 -12.91
CA VAL A 43 9.68 0.19 -13.03
C VAL A 43 9.60 -0.66 -14.30
N LEU A 44 8.44 -1.24 -14.63
CA LEU A 44 8.26 -2.04 -15.84
C LEU A 44 8.55 -1.22 -17.10
N PHE A 45 8.05 0.03 -17.16
CA PHE A 45 8.38 0.94 -18.24
C PHE A 45 9.87 1.23 -18.35
N ILE A 46 10.57 1.46 -17.23
CA ILE A 46 12.03 1.69 -17.24
C ILE A 46 12.78 0.42 -17.68
N LEU A 47 12.37 -0.75 -17.20
CA LEU A 47 12.98 -2.03 -17.57
C LEU A 47 12.87 -2.28 -19.08
N SER A 48 11.70 -1.99 -19.66
CA SER A 48 11.46 -2.13 -21.09
C SER A 48 12.34 -1.21 -21.95
N MET A 49 12.70 -0.02 -21.44
CA MET A 49 13.59 0.91 -22.14
C MET A 49 15.06 0.49 -22.05
N THR A 50 15.44 -0.18 -20.96
CA THR A 50 16.83 -0.57 -20.68
C THR A 50 17.19 -1.98 -21.16
N ALA A 51 16.25 -2.68 -21.83
CA ALA A 51 16.39 -4.08 -22.26
C ALA A 51 16.94 -5.01 -21.15
N SER A 52 16.62 -4.69 -19.90
CA SER A 52 17.13 -5.40 -18.73
C SER A 52 16.24 -6.61 -18.40
N SER A 53 16.82 -7.57 -17.68
CA SER A 53 16.13 -8.82 -17.34
C SER A 53 14.91 -8.58 -16.46
N LEU A 54 13.79 -9.22 -16.78
CA LEU A 54 12.53 -9.19 -16.01
C LEU A 54 12.66 -9.73 -14.58
N ASN A 55 13.78 -10.38 -14.22
CA ASN A 55 14.02 -10.94 -12.89
C ASN A 55 13.95 -9.88 -11.78
N LEU A 56 14.44 -8.66 -12.04
CA LEU A 56 14.35 -7.56 -11.07
C LEU A 56 12.90 -7.15 -10.82
N PHE A 57 12.06 -7.16 -11.85
CA PHE A 57 10.64 -6.88 -11.71
C PHE A 57 9.94 -7.95 -10.87
N ILE A 58 10.24 -9.23 -11.09
CA ILE A 58 9.67 -10.35 -10.33
C ILE A 58 10.09 -10.28 -8.85
N LEU A 59 11.36 -9.95 -8.57
CA LEU A 59 11.85 -9.75 -7.21
C LEU A 59 11.12 -8.59 -6.51
N LEU A 60 10.97 -7.45 -7.19
CA LEU A 60 10.23 -6.29 -6.67
C LEU A 60 8.75 -6.60 -6.43
N LEU A 61 8.12 -7.35 -7.35
CA LEU A 61 6.74 -7.80 -7.21
C LEU A 61 6.56 -8.71 -5.98
N ALA A 62 7.49 -9.65 -5.75
CA ALA A 62 7.44 -10.54 -4.59
C ALA A 62 7.56 -9.77 -3.27
N LEU A 63 8.50 -8.83 -3.18
CA LEU A 63 8.67 -7.97 -1.99
C LEU A 63 7.44 -7.10 -1.73
N ALA A 64 6.85 -6.52 -2.78
CA ALA A 64 5.62 -5.73 -2.70
C ALA A 64 4.44 -6.53 -2.12
N VAL A 65 4.24 -7.77 -2.57
CA VAL A 65 3.18 -8.65 -2.05
C VAL A 65 3.44 -9.03 -0.59
N CYS A 66 4.70 -9.28 -0.21
CA CYS A 66 5.07 -9.58 1.17
C CYS A 66 4.81 -8.38 2.11
N GLU A 67 5.12 -7.16 1.69
CA GLU A 67 4.85 -5.94 2.46
C GLU A 67 3.34 -5.74 2.69
N ALA A 68 2.53 -5.95 1.65
CA ALA A 68 1.06 -5.89 1.76
C ALA A 68 0.50 -6.95 2.73
N GLY A 69 1.03 -8.17 2.70
CA GLY A 69 0.66 -9.24 3.65
C GLY A 69 0.98 -8.89 5.10
N LEU A 70 2.15 -8.29 5.35
CA LEU A 70 2.53 -7.81 6.67
C LEU A 70 1.61 -6.67 7.15
N ALA A 71 1.31 -5.70 6.29
CA ALA A 71 0.41 -4.60 6.61
C ALA A 71 -1.01 -5.08 7.00
N LEU A 72 -1.56 -6.08 6.28
CA LEU A 72 -2.86 -6.68 6.60
C LEU A 72 -2.83 -7.46 7.92
N SER A 73 -1.75 -8.18 8.21
CA SER A 73 -1.61 -8.93 9.47
C SER A 73 -1.61 -7.99 10.69
N LEU A 74 -0.94 -6.84 10.57
CA LEU A 74 -0.97 -5.78 11.58
C LEU A 74 -2.37 -5.17 11.74
N LEU A 75 -3.04 -4.88 10.63
CA LEU A 75 -4.40 -4.33 10.66
C LEU A 75 -5.37 -5.25 11.42
N MET A 76 -5.32 -6.55 11.13
CA MET A 76 -6.19 -7.52 11.81
C MET A 76 -5.90 -7.61 13.31
N SER A 77 -4.63 -7.48 13.70
CA SER A 77 -4.22 -7.46 15.11
C SER A 77 -4.74 -6.23 15.84
N VAL A 78 -4.66 -5.05 15.20
CA VAL A 78 -5.22 -3.79 15.74
C VAL A 78 -6.74 -3.87 15.90
N ILE A 79 -7.45 -4.44 14.92
CA ILE A 79 -8.90 -4.62 15.00
C ILE A 79 -9.26 -5.55 16.16
N LYS A 80 -8.54 -6.67 16.35
CA LYS A 80 -8.77 -7.60 17.47
C LYS A 80 -8.55 -6.96 18.84
N ILE A 81 -7.50 -6.14 18.99
CA ILE A 81 -7.21 -5.45 20.26
C ILE A 81 -8.27 -4.37 20.54
N SER A 82 -8.64 -3.60 19.51
CA SER A 82 -9.67 -2.56 19.65
C SER A 82 -11.04 -3.14 19.98
N SER A 83 -11.40 -4.30 19.40
CA SER A 83 -12.69 -4.94 19.66
C SER A 83 -12.75 -5.61 21.03
N SER A 84 -11.66 -6.23 21.51
CA SER A 84 -11.65 -6.83 22.85
C SER A 84 -11.74 -5.78 23.96
N ASN A 85 -11.14 -4.60 23.76
CA ASN A 85 -11.24 -3.48 24.72
C ASN A 85 -12.67 -2.99 24.90
N LEU A 86 -13.49 -2.98 23.84
CA LEU A 86 -14.90 -2.58 23.91
C LEU A 86 -15.73 -3.58 24.74
N ILE A 87 -15.43 -4.89 24.61
CA ILE A 87 -16.14 -5.95 25.35
C ILE A 87 -15.80 -5.88 26.84
N HIS A 88 -14.53 -5.62 27.19
CA HIS A 88 -14.10 -5.49 28.57
C HIS A 88 -14.72 -4.26 29.26
N LEU A 89 -14.83 -3.13 28.57
CA LEU A 89 -15.49 -1.93 29.09
C LEU A 89 -16.97 -2.18 29.43
N TYR A 90 -17.71 -2.84 28.52
CA TYR A 90 -19.12 -3.19 28.75
C TYR A 90 -19.31 -4.05 30.01
N ASN A 91 -18.45 -5.05 30.22
CA ASN A 91 -18.56 -5.96 31.37
C ASN A 91 -18.16 -5.31 32.72
N SER A 92 -17.49 -4.16 32.70
CA SER A 92 -17.10 -3.42 33.92
C SER A 92 -18.12 -2.36 34.36
N SER A 93 -19.10 -2.05 33.50
CA SER A 93 -20.17 -1.08 33.75
C SER A 93 -21.50 -1.71 34.19
N VAL A 94 -21.54 -3.03 34.37
CA VAL A 94 -22.67 -3.82 34.90
C VAL A 94 -22.24 -4.42 36.23
#